data_AF-A0A479ZU50-F1
#
_entry.id   AF-A0A479ZU50-F1
#
_cell.length_a   1.000
_cell.length_b   1.000
_cell.length_c   1.000
_cell.angle_alpha   90.00
_cell.angle_beta   90.00
_cell.angle_gamma   90.00
#
_symmetry.space_group_name_H-M   'P 1'
#
loop_
_entity.id
_entity.type
_entity.pdbx_description
1 polymer ?
#
loop_
_entity_poly.entity_id
_entity_poly.type
_entity_poly.pdbx_seq_one_letter_code
_entity_poly.pdbx_strand_id
1 'polypeptide(L)'
;MQMGRRLLHEMNLQIEQINHRNFHDANLLIDQKGEDYFNDSVRDIQQALQKLYGSQDISLQQLSATFRRGDLIEKLQQIEIS
;
A
#
# COMPACT_ATOMS: atom_id res chain seq x y z
N MET A 1 -4.33 -1.24 -1.84
CA MET A 1 -3.90 -1.67 -0.49
C MET A 1 -2.44 -2.08 -0.60
N GLN A 2 -1.50 -1.32 -0.02
CA GLN A 2 -0.04 -1.47 -0.26
C GLN A 2 0.60 -2.63 0.52
N MET A 3 0.22 -2.82 1.79
CA MET A 3 0.76 -3.91 2.63
C MET A 3 0.57 -5.29 1.99
N GLY A 4 -0.63 -5.57 1.47
CA GLY A 4 -0.92 -6.82 0.79
C GLY A 4 -0.09 -7.01 -0.47
N ARG A 5 0.16 -5.93 -1.24
CA ARG A 5 1.04 -6.01 -2.40
C ARG A 5 2.50 -6.28 -2.01
N ARG A 6 2.98 -5.74 -0.87
CA ARG A 6 4.32 -6.03 -0.29
C ARG A 6 4.46 -7.48 0.10
N LEU A 7 3.51 -8.00 0.86
CA LEU A 7 3.47 -9.42 1.23
C LEU A 7 3.50 -10.32 -0.02
N LEU A 8 2.65 -10.05 -1.00
CA LEU A 8 2.58 -10.81 -2.24
C LEU A 8 3.86 -10.72 -3.07
N HIS A 9 4.49 -9.54 -3.11
CA HIS A 9 5.78 -9.34 -3.77
C HIS A 9 6.87 -10.20 -3.13
N GLU A 10 6.97 -10.19 -1.80
CA GLU A 10 7.98 -10.96 -1.07
C GLU A 10 7.76 -12.47 -1.18
N MET A 11 6.49 -12.92 -1.16
CA MET A 11 6.15 -14.32 -1.40
C MET A 11 6.29 -14.73 -2.88
N ASN A 12 6.49 -13.77 -3.80
CA ASN A 12 6.44 -13.96 -5.24
C ASN A 12 5.15 -14.66 -5.71
N LEU A 13 4.00 -14.16 -5.23
CA LEU A 13 2.67 -14.70 -5.51
C LEU A 13 1.71 -13.60 -6.00
N GLN A 14 0.70 -14.01 -6.74
CA GLN A 14 -0.51 -13.24 -6.98
C GLN A 14 -1.56 -13.57 -5.92
N ILE A 15 -2.54 -12.67 -5.71
CA ILE A 15 -3.55 -12.83 -4.66
C ILE A 15 -4.38 -14.11 -4.85
N GLU A 16 -4.66 -14.51 -6.09
CA GLU A 16 -5.41 -15.72 -6.44
C GLU A 16 -4.65 -17.01 -6.07
N GLN A 17 -3.34 -16.91 -5.80
CA GLN A 17 -2.49 -18.03 -5.44
C GLN A 17 -2.42 -18.25 -3.93
N ILE A 18 -2.95 -17.33 -3.11
CA ILE A 18 -3.07 -17.53 -1.66
C ILE A 18 -4.12 -18.61 -1.38
N ASN A 19 -3.70 -19.68 -0.70
CA ASN A 19 -4.51 -20.84 -0.39
C ASN A 19 -4.04 -21.51 0.92
N HIS A 20 -4.73 -22.57 1.33
CA HIS A 20 -4.44 -23.28 2.59
C HIS A 20 -2.99 -23.80 2.73
N ARG A 21 -2.23 -23.92 1.63
CA ARG A 21 -0.84 -24.42 1.64
C ARG A 21 0.19 -23.34 1.98
N ASN A 22 -0.09 -22.08 1.67
CA ASN A 22 0.84 -20.94 1.86
C ASN A 22 0.28 -19.86 2.80
N PHE A 23 -0.95 -20.02 3.27
CA PHE A 23 -1.59 -19.09 4.21
C PHE A 23 -0.83 -18.99 5.54
N HIS A 24 -0.25 -20.09 6.02
CA HIS A 24 0.55 -20.08 7.24
C HIS A 24 1.81 -19.20 7.07
N ASP A 25 2.52 -19.38 5.96
CA ASP A 25 3.72 -18.59 5.65
C ASP A 25 3.40 -17.11 5.48
N ALA A 26 2.25 -16.79 4.86
CA ALA A 26 1.76 -15.43 4.74
C ALA A 26 1.54 -14.77 6.13
N ASN A 27 0.94 -15.50 7.07
CA ASN A 27 0.76 -14.99 8.44
C ASN A 27 2.10 -14.82 9.16
N LEU A 28 3.02 -15.77 9.05
CA LEU A 28 4.35 -15.63 9.65
C LEU A 28 5.09 -14.38 9.15
N LEU A 29 4.98 -14.08 7.85
CA LEU A 29 5.55 -12.85 7.29
C LEU A 29 4.87 -11.60 7.84
N ILE A 30 3.55 -11.60 7.99
CA ILE A 30 2.83 -10.49 8.64
C ILE A 30 3.27 -10.32 10.09
N ASP A 31 3.43 -11.40 10.85
CA ASP A 31 3.85 -11.33 12.25
C ASP A 31 5.29 -10.79 12.39
N GLN A 32 6.17 -11.14 11.44
CA GLN A 32 7.58 -10.74 11.48
C GLN A 32 7.83 -9.34 10.88
N LYS A 33 7.10 -8.98 9.83
CA LYS A 33 7.39 -7.79 8.99
C LYS A 33 6.20 -6.87 8.80
N GLY A 34 5.06 -7.15 9.46
CA GLY A 34 3.84 -6.36 9.31
C GLY A 34 4.02 -4.89 9.65
N GLU A 35 4.85 -4.58 10.66
CA GLU A 35 5.19 -3.20 11.02
C GLU A 35 6.00 -2.50 9.92
N ASP A 36 6.97 -3.18 9.31
CA ASP A 36 7.74 -2.65 8.18
C ASP A 36 6.83 -2.41 6.97
N TYR A 37 6.00 -3.40 6.62
CA TYR A 37 5.01 -3.26 5.55
C TYR A 37 4.07 -2.08 5.80
N PHE A 38 3.63 -1.88 7.04
CA PHE A 38 2.78 -0.76 7.42
C PHE A 38 3.50 0.58 7.25
N ASN A 39 4.69 0.71 7.83
CA ASN A 39 5.49 1.93 7.78
C ASN A 39 5.84 2.31 6.34
N ASP A 40 6.24 1.35 5.52
CA ASP A 40 6.52 1.59 4.11
C ASP A 40 5.24 1.94 3.32
N SER A 41 4.12 1.30 3.63
CA SER A 41 2.82 1.65 3.03
C SER A 41 2.37 3.07 3.38
N VAL A 42 2.66 3.55 4.60
CA VAL A 42 2.39 4.94 4.99
C VAL A 42 3.28 5.90 4.18
N ARG A 43 4.56 5.57 3.98
CA ARG A 43 5.46 6.37 3.13
C ARG A 43 4.96 6.41 1.67
N ASP A 44 4.44 5.31 1.14
CA ASP A 44 3.84 5.28 -0.20
C ASP A 44 2.67 6.27 -0.31
N ILE A 45 1.81 6.33 0.72
CA ILE A 45 0.70 7.29 0.76
C ILE A 45 1.22 8.73 0.79
N GLN A 46 2.23 9.02 1.61
CA GLN A 46 2.85 10.35 1.66
C GLN A 46 3.42 10.76 0.30
N GLN A 47 4.15 9.86 -0.37
CA GLN A 47 4.70 10.11 -1.70
C GLN A 47 3.59 10.31 -2.75
N ALA A 48 2.52 9.52 -2.70
CA ALA A 48 1.38 9.67 -3.61
C ALA A 48 0.68 11.01 -3.42
N LEU A 49 0.45 11.44 -2.17
CA LEU A 49 -0.12 12.74 -1.85
C LEU A 49 0.80 13.88 -2.30
N GLN A 50 2.11 13.77 -2.07
CA GLN A 50 3.09 14.75 -2.55
C GLN A 50 3.11 14.85 -4.08
N LYS A 51 2.93 13.73 -4.81
CA LYS A 51 2.79 13.75 -6.27
C LYS A 51 1.50 14.43 -6.75
N LEU A 52 0.43 14.40 -5.96
CA LEU A 52 -0.85 15.04 -6.30
C LEU A 52 -0.86 16.54 -5.97
N TYR A 53 -0.25 16.93 -4.86
CA TYR A 53 -0.40 18.26 -4.27
C TYR A 53 0.90 19.06 -4.17
N GLY A 54 2.04 18.46 -4.50
CA GLY A 54 3.35 19.07 -4.30
C GLY A 54 3.69 19.22 -2.81
N SER A 55 4.31 20.33 -2.44
CA SER A 55 4.73 20.64 -1.05
C SER A 55 3.71 21.54 -0.32
N GLN A 56 2.47 21.61 -0.81
CA GLN A 56 1.43 22.45 -0.22
C GLN A 56 0.71 21.73 0.92
N ASP A 57 0.25 22.49 1.92
CA ASP A 57 -0.65 21.97 2.94
C ASP A 57 -1.98 21.54 2.30
N ILE A 58 -2.42 20.32 2.62
CA ILE A 58 -3.63 19.73 2.06
C ILE A 58 -4.78 19.98 3.03
N SER A 59 -5.85 20.64 2.55
CA SER A 59 -7.06 20.81 3.34
C SER A 59 -7.83 19.50 3.50
N LEU A 60 -8.61 19.36 4.58
CA LEU A 60 -9.43 18.17 4.82
C LEU A 60 -10.43 17.91 3.68
N GLN A 61 -10.94 18.99 3.07
CA GLN A 61 -11.87 18.92 1.94
C GLN A 61 -11.20 18.34 0.70
N GLN A 62 -9.97 18.78 0.39
CA GLN A 62 -9.17 18.23 -0.70
C GLN A 62 -8.86 16.75 -0.46
N LEU A 63 -8.42 16.40 0.75
CA LEU A 63 -8.15 15.02 1.12
C LEU A 63 -9.40 14.14 0.93
N SER A 64 -10.55 14.57 1.46
CA SER A 64 -11.84 13.88 1.28
C SER A 64 -12.21 13.70 -0.20
N ALA A 65 -12.00 14.72 -1.03
CA ALA A 65 -12.28 14.66 -2.46
C ALA A 65 -11.37 13.63 -3.18
N THR A 66 -10.08 13.59 -2.86
CA THR A 66 -9.13 12.61 -3.41
C THR A 66 -9.53 11.18 -3.11
N PHE A 67 -9.87 10.90 -1.85
CA PHE A 67 -10.31 9.56 -1.46
C PHE A 67 -11.60 9.15 -2.19
N ARG A 68 -12.54 10.09 -2.37
CA ARG A 68 -13.83 9.82 -3.03
C ARG A 68 -13.70 9.61 -4.53
N ARG A 69 -12.81 10.35 -5.19
CA ARG A 69 -12.60 10.25 -6.65
C ARG A 69 -11.71 9.07 -7.03
N GLY A 70 -10.94 8.54 -6.08
CA GLY A 70 -10.06 7.40 -6.30
C GLY A 70 -8.65 7.79 -6.78
N ASP A 71 -8.33 9.09 -6.93
CA ASP A 71 -7.04 9.53 -7.47
C ASP A 71 -5.85 9.00 -6.65
N LEU A 72 -6.00 8.89 -5.33
CA LEU A 72 -4.96 8.35 -4.47
C LEU A 72 -4.65 6.89 -4.82
N ILE A 73 -5.67 6.09 -5.13
CA ILE A 73 -5.51 4.68 -5.47
C ILE A 73 -4.76 4.54 -6.79
N GLU A 74 -5.09 5.36 -7.79
CA GLU A 74 -4.39 5.37 -9.08
C GLU A 74 -2.89 5.69 -8.91
N LYS A 75 -2.56 6.66 -8.04
CA LYS A 75 -1.16 7.00 -7.75
C LYS A 75 -0.43 5.89 -6.99
N LEU A 76 -1.08 5.24 -6.02
CA LEU A 76 -0.50 4.13 -5.28
C LEU A 76 -0.23 2.91 -6.17
N GLN A 77 -1.07 2.65 -7.17
CA GLN A 77 -0.83 1.56 -8.14
C GLN A 77 0.43 1.77 -8.98
N GLN A 78 0.81 3.03 -9.22
CA GLN A 78 2.02 3.41 -9.96
C GLN A 78 3.29 3.40 -9.09
N ILE A 79 3.16 3.22 -7.77
CA ILE A 79 4.32 3.06 -6.89
C ILE A 79 4.81 1.63 -7.00
N GLU A 80 6.10 1.53 -7.36
CA GLU A 80 6.85 0.28 -7.34
C GLU A 80 7.06 -0.14 -5.88
N ILE A 81 6.81 -1.41 -5.62
CA ILE A 81 6.95 -1.98 -4.28
C ILE A 81 8.27 -2.74 -4.26
N SER A 82 9.18 -2.24 -3.42
CA SER A 82 10.44 -2.88 -3.06
C SER A 82 10.27 -3.80 -1.86
#